data_AF-A0A6G1YR15-F1
#
_entry.id   AF-A0A6G1YR15-F1
#
_cell.length_a   1.000
_cell.length_b   1.000
_cell.length_c   1.000
_cell.angle_alpha   90.00
_cell.angle_beta   90.00
_cell.angle_gamma   90.00
#
_symmetry.space_group_name_H-M   'P 1'
#
loop_
_entity.id
_entity.type
_entity.pdbx_description
1 polymer ?
#
loop_
_entity_poly.entity_id
_entity_poly.type
_entity_poly.pdbx_seq_one_letter_code
_entity_poly.pdbx_strand_id
1 'polypeptide(L)'
;MSADPKNMNFNIHRTLIFQGGGSLGAYEAGSYKAIKEDLSEYFRTEGRGNEPIFHIVAGTSIGAINAALLVSYVKENKTWEGSGERLVEFWEYLSTQSYVENIPYFTHYWDSWHRLDKRIASGESARRYFSTKEFILKGVPNVFIPKIPLSDNRFFDPSNTWYSYDNRPLKESLEKFAKFPISTSFENDEPRLLLVAVDVQEATPVVFDSYEKKDGTRKSEYGRYGRVKFSSSAKNPENNEKFEHVIRYDDGIEADFVLASCSVPLNYDYTRLNVETRTLAVGGQGDNADIVDSNRHSSSNGSNSLRFFWDGGLLANTPLRQVVMAHREYWHRVRKLEDNNIP
;
A
#
# COMPACT_ATOMS: atom_id res chain seq x y z
N MET A 1 10.97 -39.32 23.90
CA MET A 1 10.67 -37.88 24.06
C MET A 1 10.29 -37.37 22.68
N SER A 2 8.98 -37.21 22.48
CA SER A 2 8.37 -36.72 21.24
C SER A 2 8.67 -35.24 21.11
N ALA A 3 9.33 -34.82 20.03
CA ALA A 3 9.48 -33.41 19.72
C ALA A 3 8.10 -32.81 19.45
N ASP A 4 7.76 -31.75 20.17
CA ASP A 4 6.52 -30.99 19.99
C ASP A 4 6.58 -30.33 18.58
N PRO A 5 5.61 -30.59 17.67
CA PRO A 5 5.66 -30.11 16.29
C PRO A 5 5.55 -28.58 16.13
N LYS A 6 5.45 -27.83 17.24
CA LYS A 6 5.31 -26.36 17.26
C LYS A 6 6.64 -25.59 17.24
N ASN A 7 7.78 -26.27 17.13
CA ASN A 7 9.11 -25.64 17.07
C ASN A 7 9.76 -25.79 15.68
N MET A 8 9.02 -25.44 14.61
CA MET A 8 9.69 -25.18 13.34
C MET A 8 10.40 -23.83 13.44
N ASN A 9 11.68 -23.89 13.82
CA ASN A 9 12.63 -22.79 13.71
C ASN A 9 12.81 -22.48 12.22
N PHE A 10 11.91 -21.70 11.63
CA PHE A 10 12.17 -21.14 10.31
C PHE A 10 13.21 -20.04 10.48
N ASN A 11 14.48 -20.40 10.35
CA ASN A 11 15.60 -19.45 10.26
C ASN A 11 15.56 -18.60 8.96
N ILE A 12 14.51 -18.73 8.14
CA ILE A 12 14.39 -18.05 6.83
C ILE A 12 12.95 -17.60 6.60
N HIS A 13 12.73 -16.29 6.65
CA HIS A 13 11.48 -15.66 6.26
C HIS A 13 11.44 -15.29 4.76
N ARG A 14 10.55 -15.94 4.03
CA ARG A 14 10.29 -15.66 2.61
C ARG A 14 9.37 -14.46 2.44
N THR A 15 9.77 -13.51 1.61
CA THR A 15 9.01 -12.28 1.32
C THR A 15 8.61 -12.25 -0.15
N LEU A 16 7.35 -11.92 -0.42
CA LEU A 16 6.85 -11.54 -1.73
C LEU A 16 6.63 -10.02 -1.78
N ILE A 17 7.22 -9.35 -2.77
CA ILE A 17 7.13 -7.88 -2.90
C ILE A 17 6.51 -7.55 -4.26
N PHE A 18 5.34 -6.92 -4.23
CA PHE A 18 4.68 -6.37 -5.40
C PHE A 18 5.04 -4.90 -5.60
N GLN A 19 5.39 -4.53 -6.83
CA GLN A 19 5.85 -3.20 -7.16
C GLN A 19 4.66 -2.33 -7.59
N GLY A 20 4.81 -1.00 -7.51
CA GLY A 20 3.90 -0.13 -8.22
C GLY A 20 4.07 -0.15 -9.74
N GLY A 21 2.94 -0.05 -10.45
CA GLY A 21 2.90 -0.11 -11.92
C GLY A 21 1.51 0.11 -12.54
N GLY A 22 0.53 0.62 -11.79
CA GLY A 22 -0.84 0.81 -12.29
C GLY A 22 -1.48 -0.49 -12.77
N SER A 23 -2.09 -0.51 -13.95
CA SER A 23 -2.77 -1.71 -14.48
C SER A 23 -1.84 -2.89 -14.77
N LEU A 24 -0.52 -2.73 -14.67
CA LEU A 24 0.44 -3.85 -14.77
C LEU A 24 0.31 -4.85 -13.62
N GLY A 25 -0.43 -4.53 -12.55
CA GLY A 25 -0.73 -5.52 -11.50
C GLY A 25 -1.50 -6.75 -12.00
N ALA A 26 -2.17 -6.68 -13.16
CA ALA A 26 -2.77 -7.85 -13.81
C ALA A 26 -1.71 -8.87 -14.26
N TYR A 27 -0.55 -8.38 -14.72
CA TYR A 27 0.59 -9.24 -15.02
C TYR A 27 1.15 -9.86 -13.74
N GLU A 28 1.25 -9.08 -12.66
CA GLU A 28 1.73 -9.58 -11.36
C GLU A 28 0.87 -10.73 -10.82
N ALA A 29 -0.44 -10.73 -11.05
CA ALA A 29 -1.33 -11.83 -10.66
C ALA A 29 -0.94 -13.16 -11.34
N GLY A 30 -0.62 -13.12 -12.63
CA GLY A 30 -0.13 -14.28 -13.37
C GLY A 30 1.26 -14.72 -12.90
N SER A 31 2.19 -13.78 -12.72
CA SER A 31 3.53 -14.07 -12.19
C SER A 31 3.47 -14.69 -10.79
N TYR A 32 2.62 -14.15 -9.91
CA TYR A 32 2.38 -14.71 -8.59
C TYR A 32 1.88 -16.15 -8.66
N LYS A 33 0.87 -16.41 -9.50
CA LYS A 33 0.29 -17.75 -9.65
C LYS A 33 1.36 -18.78 -10.03
N ALA A 34 2.20 -18.46 -11.02
CA ALA A 34 3.30 -19.33 -11.44
C ALA A 34 4.32 -19.56 -10.32
N ILE A 35 4.76 -18.49 -9.63
CA ILE A 35 5.71 -18.60 -8.51
C ILE A 35 5.14 -19.45 -7.37
N LYS A 36 3.86 -19.25 -7.01
CA LYS A 36 3.18 -20.03 -5.96
C LYS A 36 3.14 -21.51 -6.32
N GLU A 37 2.75 -21.83 -7.55
CA GLU A 37 2.66 -23.22 -8.03
C GLU A 37 4.03 -23.91 -7.99
N ASP A 38 5.07 -23.26 -8.52
CA ASP A 38 6.43 -23.79 -8.52
C ASP A 38 6.97 -23.99 -7.09
N LEU A 39 6.76 -23.02 -6.19
CA LEU A 39 7.22 -23.12 -4.79
C LEU A 39 6.46 -24.19 -4.01
N SER A 40 5.14 -24.29 -4.21
CA SER A 40 4.31 -25.31 -3.57
C SER A 40 4.77 -26.72 -3.97
N GLU A 41 5.04 -26.93 -5.26
CA GLU A 41 5.53 -28.22 -5.75
C GLU A 41 6.92 -28.53 -5.18
N TYR A 42 7.84 -27.57 -5.20
CA TYR A 42 9.17 -27.72 -4.60
C TYR A 42 9.11 -28.07 -3.11
N PHE A 43 8.26 -27.41 -2.32
CA PHE A 43 8.11 -27.74 -0.90
C PHE A 43 7.48 -29.11 -0.67
N ARG A 44 6.54 -29.50 -1.52
CA ARG A 44 5.95 -30.84 -1.47
C ARG A 44 7.00 -31.91 -1.73
N THR A 45 7.88 -31.74 -2.73
CA THR A 45 8.94 -32.72 -3.05
C THR A 45 10.00 -32.82 -1.97
N GLU A 46 10.30 -31.72 -1.28
CA GLU A 46 11.25 -31.66 -0.17
C GLU A 46 10.65 -32.09 1.19
N GLY A 47 9.38 -32.53 1.24
CA GLY A 47 8.70 -32.89 2.49
C GLY A 47 8.37 -31.71 3.40
N ARG A 48 8.39 -30.49 2.85
CA ARG A 48 8.17 -29.17 3.49
C ARG A 48 6.81 -28.55 3.12
N GLY A 49 5.87 -29.35 2.62
CA GLY A 49 4.57 -28.87 2.12
C GLY A 49 3.67 -28.18 3.16
N ASN A 50 3.97 -28.31 4.45
CA ASN A 50 3.27 -27.61 5.53
C ASN A 50 3.88 -26.24 5.86
N GLU A 51 5.00 -25.85 5.23
CA GLU A 51 5.57 -24.52 5.46
C GLU A 51 4.75 -23.42 4.77
N PRO A 52 4.60 -22.24 5.39
CA PRO A 52 4.05 -21.08 4.69
C PRO A 52 4.85 -20.77 3.42
N ILE A 53 4.17 -20.60 2.29
CA ILE A 53 4.84 -20.23 1.03
C ILE A 53 5.55 -18.88 1.21
N PHE A 54 4.84 -17.89 1.72
CA PHE A 54 5.36 -16.57 2.07
C PHE A 54 5.03 -16.21 3.52
N HIS A 55 5.98 -15.58 4.19
CA HIS A 55 5.82 -15.07 5.56
C HIS A 55 5.44 -13.58 5.55
N ILE A 56 5.90 -12.86 4.53
CA ILE A 56 5.66 -11.42 4.35
C ILE A 56 5.18 -11.19 2.92
N VAL A 57 4.10 -10.43 2.78
CA VAL A 57 3.67 -9.88 1.50
C VAL A 57 3.68 -8.36 1.62
N ALA A 58 4.42 -7.71 0.73
CA ALA A 58 4.53 -6.26 0.72
C ALA A 58 4.11 -5.69 -0.62
N GLY A 59 3.58 -4.47 -0.60
CA GLY A 59 3.06 -3.85 -1.80
C GLY A 59 3.10 -2.33 -1.77
N THR A 60 3.21 -1.75 -2.96
CA THR A 60 3.10 -0.31 -3.19
C THR A 60 2.24 -0.06 -4.42
N SER A 61 1.39 0.97 -4.39
CA SER A 61 0.46 1.26 -5.48
C SER A 61 -0.42 0.05 -5.78
N ILE A 62 -0.53 -0.35 -7.05
CA ILE A 62 -1.21 -1.59 -7.43
C ILE A 62 -0.68 -2.83 -6.71
N GLY A 63 0.61 -2.86 -6.38
CA GLY A 63 1.17 -3.94 -5.59
C GLY A 63 0.59 -4.00 -4.19
N ALA A 64 0.19 -2.87 -3.60
CA ALA A 64 -0.52 -2.85 -2.32
C ALA A 64 -1.91 -3.48 -2.41
N ILE A 65 -2.58 -3.33 -3.56
CA ILE A 65 -3.86 -3.99 -3.85
C ILE A 65 -3.65 -5.51 -3.91
N ASN A 66 -2.73 -5.97 -4.76
CA ASN A 66 -2.42 -7.40 -4.87
C ASN A 66 -2.00 -8.00 -3.52
N ALA A 67 -1.15 -7.31 -2.76
CA ALA A 67 -0.72 -7.74 -1.43
C ALA A 67 -1.87 -7.83 -0.43
N ALA A 68 -2.75 -6.83 -0.37
CA ALA A 68 -3.89 -6.81 0.54
C ALA A 68 -4.91 -7.91 0.21
N LEU A 69 -5.20 -8.13 -1.07
CA LEU A 69 -6.08 -9.21 -1.53
C LEU A 69 -5.54 -10.59 -1.12
N LEU A 70 -4.24 -10.83 -1.35
CA LEU A 70 -3.61 -12.10 -0.99
C LEU A 70 -3.61 -12.33 0.52
N VAL A 71 -3.14 -11.37 1.32
CA VAL A 71 -3.07 -11.55 2.77
C VAL A 71 -4.47 -11.69 3.37
N SER A 72 -5.44 -10.91 2.89
CA SER A 72 -6.84 -11.08 3.30
C SER A 72 -7.34 -12.49 2.98
N TYR A 73 -7.08 -12.99 1.78
CA TYR A 73 -7.52 -14.32 1.36
C TYR A 73 -6.90 -15.42 2.23
N VAL A 74 -5.58 -15.37 2.43
CA VAL A 74 -4.86 -16.38 3.23
C VAL A 74 -5.28 -16.31 4.69
N LYS A 75 -5.49 -15.12 5.25
CA LYS A 75 -5.99 -14.95 6.62
C LYS A 75 -7.35 -15.62 6.80
N GLU A 76 -8.26 -15.44 5.84
CA GLU A 76 -9.61 -15.99 5.88
C GLU A 76 -9.62 -17.51 5.68
N ASN A 77 -8.92 -18.00 4.66
CA ASN A 77 -9.00 -19.40 4.23
C ASN A 77 -7.95 -20.31 4.90
N LYS A 78 -6.96 -19.71 5.59
CA LYS A 78 -5.82 -20.40 6.21
C LYS A 78 -5.01 -21.23 5.21
N THR A 79 -5.01 -20.82 3.94
CA THR A 79 -4.29 -21.49 2.85
C THR A 79 -3.93 -20.50 1.74
N TRP A 80 -2.85 -20.82 1.02
CA TRP A 80 -2.44 -20.15 -0.22
C TRP A 80 -3.13 -20.73 -1.45
N GLU A 81 -3.78 -21.88 -1.34
CA GLU A 81 -4.47 -22.50 -2.47
C GLU A 81 -5.73 -21.71 -2.84
N GLY A 82 -5.96 -21.44 -4.13
CA GLY A 82 -7.04 -20.57 -4.61
C GLY A 82 -6.72 -19.06 -4.58
N SER A 83 -5.61 -18.65 -3.95
CA SER A 83 -5.25 -17.23 -3.86
C SER A 83 -4.83 -16.60 -5.20
N GLY A 84 -4.28 -17.41 -6.11
CA GLY A 84 -3.92 -16.96 -7.47
C GLY A 84 -5.16 -16.72 -8.32
N GLU A 85 -6.12 -17.63 -8.24
CA GLU A 85 -7.44 -17.52 -8.86
C GLU A 85 -8.15 -16.26 -8.37
N ARG A 86 -8.11 -16.00 -7.05
CA ARG A 86 -8.71 -14.80 -6.47
C ARG A 86 -8.13 -13.50 -7.06
N LEU A 87 -6.82 -13.44 -7.26
CA LEU A 87 -6.20 -12.27 -7.91
C LEU A 87 -6.64 -12.16 -9.37
N VAL A 88 -6.66 -13.25 -10.12
CA VAL A 88 -7.10 -13.25 -11.52
C VAL A 88 -8.56 -12.78 -11.63
N GLU A 89 -9.46 -13.31 -10.81
CA GLU A 89 -10.87 -12.90 -10.75
C GLU A 89 -11.03 -11.41 -10.45
N PHE A 90 -10.20 -10.85 -9.56
CA PHE A 90 -10.20 -9.41 -9.28
C PHE A 90 -9.85 -8.61 -10.53
N TRP A 91 -8.78 -9.00 -11.24
CA TRP A 91 -8.34 -8.31 -12.45
C TRP A 91 -9.31 -8.46 -13.62
N GLU A 92 -9.95 -9.61 -13.77
CA GLU A 92 -11.05 -9.82 -14.71
C GLU A 92 -12.25 -8.94 -14.37
N TYR A 93 -12.60 -8.83 -13.09
CA TYR A 93 -13.68 -7.97 -12.62
C TYR A 93 -13.42 -6.48 -12.86
N LEU A 94 -12.18 -6.01 -12.73
CA LEU A 94 -11.81 -4.64 -13.05
C LEU A 94 -11.77 -4.36 -14.55
N SER A 95 -11.51 -5.39 -15.36
CA SER A 95 -11.33 -5.25 -16.81
C SER A 95 -12.61 -4.75 -17.47
N THR A 96 -12.47 -3.71 -18.29
CA THR A 96 -13.58 -3.12 -19.04
C THR A 96 -13.25 -3.16 -20.52
N GLN A 97 -14.18 -3.66 -21.32
CA GLN A 97 -14.05 -3.65 -22.78
C GLN A 97 -14.34 -2.26 -23.32
N SER A 98 -13.44 -1.74 -24.15
CA SER A 98 -13.63 -0.44 -24.81
C SER A 98 -14.62 -0.54 -25.98
N TYR A 99 -15.23 0.58 -26.37
CA TYR A 99 -16.11 0.66 -27.54
C TYR A 99 -15.40 0.24 -28.82
N VAL A 100 -14.12 0.57 -28.98
CA VAL A 100 -13.34 0.22 -30.18
C VAL A 100 -13.16 -1.28 -30.37
N GLU A 101 -13.21 -2.06 -29.29
CA GLU A 101 -13.18 -3.52 -29.36
C GLU A 101 -14.48 -4.11 -29.90
N ASN A 102 -15.57 -3.37 -29.84
CA ASN A 102 -16.87 -3.77 -30.38
C ASN A 102 -17.07 -3.36 -31.85
N ILE A 103 -16.13 -2.61 -32.44
CA ILE A 103 -16.20 -2.22 -33.85
C ILE A 103 -15.71 -3.39 -34.72
N PRO A 104 -16.57 -3.98 -35.58
CA PRO A 104 -16.15 -5.10 -36.43
C PRO A 104 -14.97 -4.73 -37.33
N TYR A 105 -14.00 -5.65 -37.43
CA TYR A 105 -12.81 -5.53 -38.27
C TYR A 105 -11.89 -4.32 -37.98
N PHE A 106 -12.07 -3.62 -36.85
CA PHE A 106 -11.28 -2.43 -36.51
C PHE A 106 -9.77 -2.67 -36.65
N THR A 107 -9.24 -3.70 -35.98
CA THR A 107 -7.82 -4.05 -36.03
C THR A 107 -7.37 -4.46 -37.44
N HIS A 108 -8.22 -5.21 -38.16
CA HIS A 108 -7.94 -5.67 -39.52
C HIS A 108 -7.80 -4.51 -40.53
N TYR A 109 -8.65 -3.48 -40.42
CA TYR A 109 -8.54 -2.29 -41.25
C TYR A 109 -7.21 -1.58 -41.01
N TRP A 110 -6.85 -1.33 -39.75
CA TRP A 110 -5.58 -0.73 -39.37
C TRP A 110 -4.37 -1.55 -39.83
N ASP A 111 -4.41 -2.88 -39.67
CA ASP A 111 -3.34 -3.76 -40.15
C ASP A 111 -3.20 -3.75 -41.67
N SER A 112 -4.30 -3.56 -42.40
CA SER A 112 -4.27 -3.44 -43.86
C SER A 112 -3.55 -2.16 -44.29
N TRP A 113 -3.85 -1.04 -43.64
CA TRP A 113 -3.15 0.22 -43.87
C TRP A 113 -1.68 0.16 -43.42
N HIS A 114 -1.39 -0.46 -42.28
CA HIS A 114 -0.03 -0.67 -41.78
C HIS A 114 0.83 -1.54 -42.71
N ARG A 115 0.22 -2.49 -43.44
CA ARG A 115 0.94 -3.27 -44.47
C ARG A 115 1.31 -2.43 -45.68
N LEU A 116 0.48 -1.46 -46.06
CA LEU A 116 0.75 -0.55 -47.18
C LEU A 116 1.75 0.55 -46.80
N ASP A 117 1.68 1.05 -45.56
CA ASP A 117 2.60 2.06 -45.02
C ASP A 117 2.94 1.74 -43.56
N LYS A 118 4.20 1.35 -43.32
CA LYS A 118 4.70 0.97 -41.99
C LYS A 118 4.73 2.12 -40.98
N ARG A 119 4.52 3.37 -41.41
CA ARG A 119 4.38 4.54 -40.52
C ARG A 119 3.02 4.60 -39.85
N ILE A 120 2.00 3.94 -40.41
CA ILE A 120 0.66 3.83 -39.82
C ILE A 120 0.73 2.88 -38.62
N ALA A 121 -0.05 3.10 -37.56
CA ALA A 121 -0.09 2.20 -36.41
C ALA A 121 -0.60 0.80 -36.79
N SER A 122 -0.12 -0.24 -36.11
CA SER A 122 -0.73 -1.57 -36.19
C SER A 122 -2.15 -1.56 -35.61
N GLY A 123 -2.96 -2.57 -35.93
CA GLY A 123 -4.30 -2.72 -35.38
C GLY A 123 -4.33 -2.73 -33.85
N GLU A 124 -3.40 -3.44 -33.22
CA GLU A 124 -3.32 -3.48 -31.75
C GLU A 124 -2.86 -2.14 -31.15
N SER A 125 -1.90 -1.45 -31.77
CA SER A 125 -1.48 -0.12 -31.34
C SER A 125 -2.62 0.90 -31.46
N ALA A 126 -3.37 0.86 -32.56
CA ALA A 126 -4.55 1.70 -32.75
C ALA A 126 -5.64 1.38 -31.72
N ARG A 127 -5.95 0.10 -31.50
CA ARG A 127 -6.93 -0.33 -30.50
C ARG A 127 -6.59 0.25 -29.13
N ARG A 128 -5.36 0.02 -28.64
CA ARG A 128 -4.88 0.57 -27.37
C ARG A 128 -5.00 2.10 -27.32
N TYR A 129 -4.57 2.77 -28.38
CA TYR A 129 -4.61 4.24 -28.44
C TYR A 129 -6.02 4.80 -28.27
N PHE A 130 -7.01 4.24 -28.98
CA PHE A 130 -8.38 4.71 -28.86
C PHE A 130 -9.09 4.22 -27.59
N SER A 131 -8.79 3.01 -27.10
CA SER A 131 -9.26 2.54 -25.79
C SER A 131 -8.80 3.46 -24.67
N THR A 132 -7.52 3.86 -24.67
CA THR A 132 -6.98 4.80 -23.66
C THR A 132 -7.70 6.15 -23.71
N LYS A 133 -7.95 6.70 -24.90
CA LYS A 133 -8.72 7.95 -25.04
C LYS A 133 -10.12 7.83 -24.48
N GLU A 134 -10.79 6.71 -24.73
CA GLU A 134 -12.11 6.45 -24.18
C GLU A 134 -12.08 6.40 -22.65
N PHE A 135 -11.18 5.62 -22.05
CA PHE A 135 -11.13 5.45 -20.60
C PHE A 135 -10.67 6.71 -19.85
N ILE A 136 -9.85 7.56 -20.47
CA ILE A 136 -9.56 8.90 -19.92
C ILE A 136 -10.84 9.73 -19.80
N LEU A 137 -11.75 9.64 -20.79
CA LEU A 137 -12.96 10.46 -20.84
C LEU A 137 -14.14 9.87 -20.06
N LYS A 138 -14.30 8.54 -20.06
CA LYS A 138 -15.45 7.84 -19.47
C LYS A 138 -15.13 7.15 -18.14
N GLY A 139 -13.85 6.97 -17.83
CA GLY A 139 -13.41 6.14 -16.71
C GLY A 139 -13.48 4.64 -17.00
N VAL A 140 -13.22 3.88 -15.95
CA VAL A 140 -13.34 2.41 -15.90
C VAL A 140 -14.27 2.11 -14.72
N PRO A 141 -15.52 1.66 -14.93
CA PRO A 141 -16.58 1.67 -13.92
C PRO A 141 -16.20 1.09 -12.55
N ASN A 142 -15.43 0.00 -12.51
CA ASN A 142 -15.02 -0.68 -11.27
C ASN A 142 -13.69 -0.17 -10.70
N VAL A 143 -13.03 0.79 -11.34
CA VAL A 143 -11.74 1.34 -10.89
C VAL A 143 -11.89 2.82 -10.58
N PHE A 144 -12.36 3.61 -11.56
CA PHE A 144 -12.37 5.06 -11.42
C PHE A 144 -13.40 5.70 -12.34
N ILE A 145 -14.00 6.79 -11.88
CA ILE A 145 -14.96 7.58 -12.64
C ILE A 145 -14.42 9.00 -12.80
N PRO A 146 -14.49 9.61 -14.00
CA PRO A 146 -14.10 11.01 -14.21
C PRO A 146 -14.94 11.92 -13.34
N LYS A 147 -14.28 12.77 -12.52
CA LYS A 147 -14.97 13.92 -11.94
C LYS A 147 -15.19 14.96 -13.02
N ILE A 148 -16.17 15.84 -12.81
CA ILE A 148 -16.37 17.01 -13.65
C ILE A 148 -15.04 17.77 -13.70
N PRO A 149 -14.47 18.04 -14.89
CA PRO A 149 -13.19 18.74 -15.00
C PRO A 149 -13.29 20.08 -14.26
N LEU A 150 -12.30 20.34 -13.40
CA LEU A 150 -12.24 21.60 -12.67
C LEU A 150 -11.70 22.66 -13.63
N SER A 151 -12.47 23.72 -13.87
CA SER A 151 -11.99 24.88 -14.61
C SER A 151 -10.82 25.52 -13.86
N ASP A 152 -9.78 25.90 -14.60
CA ASP A 152 -8.67 26.67 -14.04
C ASP A 152 -9.13 28.09 -13.69
N ASN A 153 -9.63 28.27 -12.48
CA ASN A 153 -10.04 29.57 -11.97
C ASN A 153 -8.87 30.42 -11.46
N ARG A 154 -7.64 29.87 -11.45
CA ARG A 154 -6.46 30.58 -10.96
C ARG A 154 -5.78 31.37 -12.07
N PHE A 155 -5.57 30.72 -13.22
CA PHE A 155 -4.96 31.34 -14.39
C PHE A 155 -5.96 31.63 -15.50
N PHE A 156 -7.22 31.20 -15.35
CA PHE A 156 -8.30 31.39 -16.32
C PHE A 156 -7.97 30.79 -17.69
N ASP A 157 -7.17 29.71 -17.71
CA ASP A 157 -6.78 29.03 -18.94
C ASP A 157 -7.70 27.83 -19.20
N PRO A 158 -8.61 27.89 -20.20
CA PRO A 158 -9.49 26.79 -20.54
C PRO A 158 -8.74 25.59 -21.15
N SER A 159 -7.50 25.78 -21.62
CA SER A 159 -6.66 24.70 -22.12
C SER A 159 -5.96 23.93 -20.99
N ASN A 160 -5.94 24.48 -19.78
CA ASN A 160 -5.40 23.83 -18.58
C ASN A 160 -6.46 22.96 -17.88
N THR A 161 -7.06 22.03 -18.62
CA THR A 161 -8.06 21.10 -18.08
C THR A 161 -7.38 19.90 -17.41
N TRP A 162 -7.55 19.75 -16.10
CA TRP A 162 -7.08 18.58 -15.35
C TRP A 162 -8.22 17.63 -15.00
N TYR A 163 -8.01 16.34 -15.30
CA TYR A 163 -8.95 15.27 -14.98
C TYR A 163 -8.54 14.61 -13.68
N SER A 164 -9.23 14.93 -12.59
CA SER A 164 -9.15 14.18 -11.34
C SER A 164 -10.21 13.09 -11.34
N TYR A 165 -9.83 11.87 -11.01
CA TYR A 165 -10.72 10.72 -10.94
C TYR A 165 -11.15 10.44 -9.49
N ASP A 166 -12.39 9.99 -9.34
CA ASP A 166 -12.91 9.45 -8.09
C ASP A 166 -12.52 7.98 -7.95
N ASN A 167 -11.90 7.62 -6.83
CA ASN A 167 -11.45 6.26 -6.50
C ASN A 167 -12.44 5.46 -5.63
N ARG A 168 -13.63 5.99 -5.33
CA ARG A 168 -14.69 5.24 -4.63
C ARG A 168 -14.99 3.87 -5.27
N PRO A 169 -15.09 3.72 -6.62
CA PRO A 169 -15.35 2.41 -7.22
C PRO A 169 -14.23 1.40 -6.98
N LEU A 170 -12.97 1.85 -6.93
CA LEU A 170 -11.85 1.00 -6.56
C LEU A 170 -11.96 0.56 -5.10
N LYS A 171 -12.35 1.46 -4.18
CA LYS A 171 -12.60 1.11 -2.77
C LYS A 171 -13.65 0.00 -2.65
N GLU A 172 -14.80 0.18 -3.29
CA GLU A 172 -15.89 -0.79 -3.30
C GLU A 172 -15.44 -2.14 -3.89
N SER A 173 -14.62 -2.10 -4.94
CA SER A 173 -14.04 -3.29 -5.55
C SER A 173 -13.05 -4.00 -4.61
N LEU A 174 -12.24 -3.25 -3.85
CA LEU A 174 -11.36 -3.82 -2.84
C LEU A 174 -12.14 -4.49 -1.72
N GLU A 175 -13.17 -3.82 -1.20
CA GLU A 175 -14.03 -4.34 -0.12
C GLU A 175 -14.86 -5.56 -0.55
N LYS A 176 -15.16 -5.68 -1.85
CA LYS A 176 -15.75 -6.89 -2.43
C LYS A 176 -14.76 -8.06 -2.49
N PHE A 177 -13.48 -7.77 -2.69
CA PHE A 177 -12.46 -8.80 -2.94
C PHE A 177 -11.62 -9.19 -1.71
N ALA A 178 -11.54 -8.32 -0.70
CA ALA A 178 -10.84 -8.54 0.57
C ALA A 178 -11.69 -8.11 1.78
N LYS A 179 -11.46 -8.77 2.91
CA LYS A 179 -12.04 -8.46 4.21
C LYS A 179 -11.16 -7.47 4.95
N PHE A 180 -11.65 -6.25 5.07
CA PHE A 180 -11.04 -5.21 5.89
C PHE A 180 -11.75 -5.10 7.25
N PRO A 181 -11.04 -4.71 8.33
CA PRO A 181 -9.60 -4.42 8.39
C PRO A 181 -8.72 -5.68 8.38
N ILE A 182 -7.52 -5.58 7.80
CA ILE A 182 -6.52 -6.65 7.74
C ILE A 182 -5.53 -6.50 8.90
N SER A 183 -5.75 -7.31 9.92
CA SER A 183 -4.84 -7.54 11.06
C SER A 183 -4.28 -8.96 11.00
N THR A 184 -2.97 -9.14 11.13
CA THR A 184 -2.38 -10.50 11.21
C THR A 184 -1.43 -10.60 12.38
N SER A 185 -0.99 -11.82 12.69
CA SER A 185 -0.11 -12.10 13.82
C SER A 185 0.84 -13.25 13.53
N PHE A 186 2.05 -13.14 14.06
CA PHE A 186 3.06 -14.20 13.95
C PHE A 186 2.64 -15.44 14.75
N GLU A 187 2.00 -15.24 15.90
CA GLU A 187 1.57 -16.29 16.83
C GLU A 187 0.53 -17.23 16.21
N ASN A 188 -0.27 -16.72 15.27
CA ASN A 188 -1.28 -17.49 14.54
C ASN A 188 -0.79 -18.01 13.19
N ASP A 189 0.52 -17.90 12.90
CA ASP A 189 1.14 -18.29 11.62
C ASP A 189 0.48 -17.60 10.40
N GLU A 190 0.13 -16.33 10.56
CA GLU A 190 -0.51 -15.54 9.51
C GLU A 190 0.51 -14.65 8.78
N PRO A 191 0.42 -14.51 7.44
CA PRO A 191 1.37 -13.70 6.70
C PRO A 191 1.27 -12.22 7.10
N ARG A 192 2.44 -11.57 7.21
CA ARG A 192 2.54 -10.14 7.49
C ARG A 192 2.27 -9.33 6.22
N LEU A 193 1.36 -8.36 6.29
CA LEU A 193 1.11 -7.39 5.22
C LEU A 193 1.86 -6.09 5.51
N LEU A 194 2.64 -5.62 4.53
CA LEU A 194 3.31 -4.34 4.56
C LEU A 194 2.89 -3.48 3.36
N LEU A 195 2.22 -2.35 3.62
CA LEU A 195 1.84 -1.39 2.57
C LEU A 195 2.65 -0.11 2.72
N VAL A 196 2.96 0.55 1.61
CA VAL A 196 3.71 1.81 1.63
C VAL A 196 2.96 2.92 0.93
N ALA A 197 2.79 4.05 1.61
CA ALA A 197 2.29 5.30 1.04
C ALA A 197 3.29 6.43 1.30
N VAL A 198 3.06 7.62 0.75
CA VAL A 198 3.83 8.82 1.04
C VAL A 198 2.97 9.82 1.79
N ASP A 199 3.42 10.28 2.96
CA ASP A 199 2.85 11.48 3.59
C ASP A 199 3.34 12.70 2.81
N VAL A 200 2.40 13.44 2.22
CA VAL A 200 2.71 14.55 1.30
C VAL A 200 3.37 15.71 2.04
N GLN A 201 2.95 15.97 3.27
CA GLN A 201 3.45 17.09 4.06
C GLN A 201 4.86 16.82 4.63
N GLU A 202 5.19 15.57 4.97
CA GLU A 202 6.56 15.19 5.40
C GLU A 202 7.48 14.81 4.22
N ALA A 203 6.91 14.55 3.04
CA ALA A 203 7.62 13.97 1.90
C ALA A 203 8.41 12.68 2.26
N THR A 204 7.80 11.82 3.07
CA THR A 204 8.42 10.56 3.54
C THR A 204 7.54 9.35 3.27
N PRO A 205 8.12 8.18 2.95
CA PRO A 205 7.39 6.92 2.96
C PRO A 205 6.88 6.58 4.36
N VAL A 206 5.65 6.08 4.41
CA VAL A 206 5.00 5.57 5.62
C VAL A 206 4.62 4.11 5.37
N VAL A 207 5.01 3.24 6.30
CA VAL A 207 4.75 1.79 6.23
C VAL A 207 3.56 1.45 7.13
N PHE A 208 2.51 0.88 6.56
CA PHE A 208 1.41 0.26 7.27
C PHE A 208 1.69 -1.22 7.44
N ASP A 209 1.55 -1.70 8.66
CA ASP A 209 2.02 -3.00 9.10
C ASP A 209 0.91 -3.74 9.83
N SER A 210 0.52 -4.91 9.33
CA SER A 210 -0.60 -5.67 9.90
C SER A 210 -0.26 -6.37 11.21
N TYR A 211 1.01 -6.49 11.56
CA TYR A 211 1.47 -7.04 12.84
C TYR A 211 1.40 -6.01 13.96
N GLU A 212 1.15 -6.49 15.17
CA GLU A 212 1.15 -5.66 16.37
C GLU A 212 2.56 -5.19 16.73
N LYS A 213 2.62 -3.97 17.26
CA LYS A 213 3.81 -3.47 17.94
C LYS A 213 3.90 -4.10 19.33
N LYS A 214 5.02 -3.87 20.02
CA LYS A 214 5.31 -4.43 21.35
C LYS A 214 4.23 -4.15 22.40
N ASP A 215 3.51 -3.03 22.27
CA ASP A 215 2.44 -2.62 23.17
C ASP A 215 1.06 -3.20 22.80
N GLY A 216 0.99 -4.12 21.83
CA GLY A 216 -0.25 -4.73 21.34
C GLY A 216 -1.04 -3.83 20.37
N THR A 217 -0.58 -2.61 20.11
CA THR A 217 -1.25 -1.67 19.19
C THR A 217 -0.78 -1.85 17.76
N ARG A 218 -1.61 -1.46 16.79
CA ARG A 218 -1.22 -1.38 15.37
C ARG A 218 -1.16 0.09 14.97
N LYS A 219 0.05 0.52 14.61
CA LYS A 219 0.33 1.92 14.30
C LYS A 219 1.56 2.06 13.41
N SER A 220 1.57 3.15 12.64
CA SER A 220 2.72 3.64 11.90
C SER A 220 3.29 4.84 12.63
N GLU A 221 4.59 4.81 12.91
CA GLU A 221 5.32 5.89 13.58
C GLU A 221 6.42 6.40 12.63
N TYR A 222 6.44 7.70 12.36
CA TYR A 222 7.33 8.30 11.35
C TYR A 222 7.59 9.80 11.62
N GLY A 223 8.38 10.43 10.75
CA GLY A 223 8.84 11.81 10.92
C GLY A 223 10.06 11.89 11.82
N ARG A 224 10.26 13.02 12.49
CA ARG A 224 11.40 13.20 13.40
C ARG A 224 11.27 12.30 14.63
N TYR A 225 12.39 11.79 15.10
CA TYR A 225 12.48 11.03 16.35
C TYR A 225 13.14 11.90 17.42
N GLY A 226 12.51 12.03 18.58
CA GLY A 226 13.08 12.83 19.67
C GLY A 226 12.22 12.86 20.93
N ARG A 227 12.68 13.60 21.94
CA ARG A 227 12.00 13.69 23.23
C ARG A 227 10.70 14.50 23.11
N VAL A 228 9.58 13.94 23.55
CA VAL A 228 8.27 14.63 23.52
C VAL A 228 8.18 15.68 24.65
N LYS A 229 7.65 16.87 24.36
CA LYS A 229 7.34 17.89 25.39
C LYS A 229 6.13 17.45 26.22
N PHE A 230 6.28 17.34 27.54
CA PHE A 230 5.17 17.10 28.47
C PHE A 230 4.84 18.36 29.27
N SER A 231 3.55 18.63 29.52
CA SER A 231 3.14 19.56 30.58
C SER A 231 3.39 18.93 31.95
N SER A 232 4.50 19.30 32.59
CA SER A 232 4.74 19.40 34.05
C SER A 232 4.15 18.38 35.06
N SER A 233 3.71 17.17 34.69
CA SER A 233 3.06 16.24 35.65
C SER A 233 3.29 14.74 35.46
N ALA A 234 4.21 14.29 34.59
CA ALA A 234 4.49 12.86 34.43
C ALA A 234 5.75 12.42 35.20
N LYS A 235 5.54 11.64 36.28
CA LYS A 235 6.56 10.92 37.04
C LYS A 235 6.98 9.63 36.31
N ASN A 236 7.82 9.73 35.28
CA ASN A 236 8.87 8.73 34.99
C ASN A 236 9.69 9.16 33.75
N PRO A 237 11.04 9.19 33.81
CA PRO A 237 11.89 9.67 32.71
C PRO A 237 12.32 8.56 31.74
N GLU A 238 12.02 7.29 32.01
CA GLU A 238 12.53 6.20 31.20
C GLU A 238 11.78 6.11 29.84
N ASN A 239 12.50 6.55 28.81
CA ASN A 239 12.20 6.43 27.39
C ASN A 239 11.05 7.31 26.85
N ASN A 240 11.27 8.63 26.91
CA ASN A 240 10.36 9.65 26.35
C ASN A 240 10.64 10.02 24.88
N GLU A 241 11.52 9.26 24.21
CA GLU A 241 11.82 9.48 22.79
C GLU A 241 10.82 8.73 21.91
N LYS A 242 10.10 9.49 21.08
CA LYS A 242 9.07 8.96 20.19
C LYS A 242 9.15 9.65 18.84
N PHE A 243 8.53 9.03 17.85
CA PHE A 243 8.28 9.68 16.57
C PHE A 243 7.24 10.80 16.71
N GLU A 244 7.41 11.82 15.87
CA GLU A 244 6.56 13.00 15.78
C GLU A 244 5.15 12.66 15.33
N HIS A 245 5.00 11.78 14.34
CA HIS A 245 3.71 11.43 13.75
C HIS A 245 3.33 9.98 14.03
N VAL A 246 2.08 9.78 14.40
CA VAL A 246 1.50 8.45 14.64
C VAL A 246 0.16 8.30 13.93
N ILE A 247 0.01 7.24 13.16
CA ILE A 247 -1.26 6.81 12.57
C ILE A 247 -1.66 5.53 13.29
N ARG A 248 -2.85 5.51 13.89
CA ARG A 248 -3.35 4.36 14.66
C ARG A 248 -4.43 3.64 13.87
N TYR A 249 -4.38 2.32 13.88
CA TYR A 249 -5.29 1.44 13.16
C TYR A 249 -5.35 0.09 13.88
N ASP A 250 -5.73 0.13 15.17
CA ASP A 250 -5.64 -1.01 16.08
C ASP A 250 -6.38 -2.26 15.59
N ASP A 251 -7.52 -2.06 14.91
CA ASP A 251 -8.32 -3.13 14.30
C ASP A 251 -7.66 -3.78 13.06
N GLY A 252 -6.69 -3.09 12.44
CA GLY A 252 -5.92 -3.54 11.28
C GLY A 252 -5.88 -2.52 10.15
N ILE A 253 -5.21 -2.88 9.06
CA ILE A 253 -5.10 -2.06 7.86
C ILE A 253 -6.46 -1.99 7.17
N GLU A 254 -7.04 -0.80 7.01
CA GLU A 254 -8.32 -0.59 6.29
C GLU A 254 -8.11 -0.39 4.77
N ALA A 255 -9.20 -0.41 4.00
CA ALA A 255 -9.15 -0.17 2.55
C ALA A 255 -8.54 1.21 2.21
N ASP A 256 -8.76 2.23 3.06
CA ASP A 256 -8.21 3.57 2.84
C ASP A 256 -6.68 3.59 2.88
N PHE A 257 -6.03 2.68 3.61
CA PHE A 257 -4.56 2.56 3.62
C PHE A 257 -4.03 1.98 2.30
N VAL A 258 -4.80 1.08 1.67
CA VAL A 258 -4.52 0.58 0.33
C VAL A 258 -4.69 1.71 -0.69
N LEU A 259 -5.78 2.49 -0.58
CA LEU A 259 -6.02 3.64 -1.44
C LEU A 259 -4.94 4.73 -1.29
N ALA A 260 -4.49 4.99 -0.06
CA ALA A 260 -3.35 5.88 0.19
C ALA A 260 -2.10 5.43 -0.58
N SER A 261 -1.86 4.12 -0.64
CA SER A 261 -0.74 3.54 -1.37
C SER A 261 -0.87 3.67 -2.91
N CYS A 262 -2.07 3.80 -3.47
CA CYS A 262 -2.33 3.86 -4.92
C CYS A 262 -2.92 5.17 -5.44
N SER A 263 -2.94 6.22 -4.61
CA SER A 263 -3.43 7.55 -5.00
C SER A 263 -2.35 8.32 -5.76
N VAL A 264 -2.18 7.99 -7.04
CA VAL A 264 -1.24 8.68 -7.93
C VAL A 264 -1.65 10.15 -8.06
N PRO A 265 -0.75 11.11 -7.77
CA PRO A 265 -1.05 12.54 -7.89
C PRO A 265 -1.60 12.88 -9.28
N LEU A 266 -2.44 13.91 -9.34
CA LEU A 266 -3.11 14.42 -10.55
C LEU A 266 -4.18 13.48 -11.10
N ASN A 267 -3.96 12.17 -11.07
CA ASN A 267 -4.94 11.19 -11.54
C ASN A 267 -6.02 10.95 -10.49
N TYR A 268 -5.66 10.74 -9.23
CA TYR A 268 -6.61 10.45 -8.16
C TYR A 268 -6.67 11.58 -7.12
N ASP A 269 -7.81 11.70 -6.46
CA ASP A 269 -7.91 12.51 -5.24
C ASP A 269 -6.99 11.94 -4.16
N TYR A 270 -6.51 12.81 -3.26
CA TYR A 270 -5.64 12.39 -2.18
C TYR A 270 -6.41 11.61 -1.12
N THR A 271 -5.79 10.54 -0.59
CA THR A 271 -6.34 9.89 0.60
C THR A 271 -6.03 10.71 1.83
N ARG A 272 -7.02 10.82 2.71
CA ARG A 272 -6.95 11.60 3.95
C ARG A 272 -6.91 10.63 5.12
N LEU A 273 -5.85 10.67 5.92
CA LEU A 273 -5.74 9.84 7.12
C LEU A 273 -5.61 10.73 8.36
N ASN A 274 -6.15 10.28 9.49
CA ASN A 274 -6.00 10.96 10.76
C ASN A 274 -4.62 10.68 11.36
N VAL A 275 -3.88 11.74 11.68
CA VAL A 275 -2.51 11.65 12.20
C VAL A 275 -2.39 12.40 13.52
N GLU A 276 -1.96 11.69 14.56
CA GLU A 276 -1.55 12.26 15.85
C GLU A 276 -0.18 12.90 15.67
N THR A 277 -0.09 14.23 15.80
CA THR A 277 1.19 14.97 15.75
C THR A 277 1.61 15.41 17.14
N ARG A 278 2.78 14.94 17.58
CA ARG A 278 3.38 15.23 18.89
C ARG A 278 4.38 16.38 18.77
N THR A 279 4.43 17.24 19.79
CA THR A 279 5.46 18.30 19.83
C THR A 279 6.75 17.76 20.43
N LEU A 280 7.85 17.81 19.67
CA LEU A 280 9.18 17.43 20.14
C LEU A 280 9.89 18.59 20.85
N ALA A 281 10.74 18.26 21.82
CA ALA A 281 11.65 19.21 22.45
C ALA A 281 12.79 19.53 21.48
N VAL A 282 13.04 20.83 21.23
CA VAL A 282 14.15 21.28 20.39
C VAL A 282 15.44 21.08 21.19
N GLY A 283 16.35 20.26 20.67
CA GLY A 283 17.68 20.11 21.26
C GLY A 283 18.52 21.35 20.99
N GLY A 284 18.75 22.16 22.01
CA GLY A 284 19.77 23.23 22.01
C GLY A 284 19.26 24.62 21.59
N GLN A 285 18.66 25.33 22.53
CA GLN A 285 18.91 26.76 22.72
C GLN A 285 18.62 27.07 24.20
N GLY A 286 19.61 27.66 24.86
CA GLY A 286 19.50 28.08 26.25
C GLY A 286 18.30 29.01 26.42
N ASP A 287 17.82 29.07 27.66
CA ASP A 287 16.85 30.04 28.15
C ASP A 287 17.15 31.42 27.54
N ASN A 288 16.33 31.84 26.56
CA ASN A 288 16.06 33.23 26.11
C ASN A 288 15.54 33.23 24.66
N ALA A 289 14.25 32.97 24.50
CA ALA A 289 13.45 33.51 23.40
C ALA A 289 11.98 33.51 23.83
N ASP A 290 11.69 34.33 24.84
CA ASP A 290 10.34 34.85 25.01
C ASP A 290 10.03 35.80 23.84
N ILE A 291 8.74 35.85 23.49
CA ILE A 291 8.08 36.74 22.51
C ILE A 291 8.03 36.15 21.09
N VAL A 292 6.96 35.42 20.75
CA VAL A 292 5.76 35.92 20.06
C VAL A 292 4.68 34.81 20.06
N ASP A 293 3.43 35.24 20.25
CA ASP A 293 2.16 34.52 20.04
C ASP A 293 1.49 33.84 21.25
N SER A 294 1.10 34.68 22.21
CA SER A 294 0.07 34.39 23.19
C SER A 294 -1.32 34.40 22.54
N ASN A 295 -1.73 33.28 21.93
CA ASN A 295 -3.16 32.94 21.73
C ASN A 295 -3.37 31.49 21.24
N ARG A 296 -2.81 30.51 21.95
CA ARG A 296 -3.26 29.12 21.83
C ARG A 296 -3.69 28.61 23.19
N HIS A 297 -5.00 28.57 23.38
CA HIS A 297 -5.64 27.87 24.49
C HIS A 297 -5.09 26.44 24.60
N SER A 298 -4.81 26.05 25.84
CA SER A 298 -4.31 24.73 26.21
C SER A 298 -5.31 23.64 25.83
N SER A 299 -4.89 22.69 25.00
CA SER A 299 -5.59 21.41 24.86
C SER A 299 -4.67 20.31 24.32
N SER A 300 -4.40 19.31 25.18
CA SER A 300 -3.82 17.97 24.91
C SER A 300 -2.44 17.87 24.22
N ASN A 301 -1.60 16.93 24.68
CA ASN A 301 -0.21 16.69 24.26
C ASN A 301 -0.04 16.11 22.83
N GLY A 302 -0.82 16.61 21.88
CA GLY A 302 -0.76 16.29 20.46
C GLY A 302 -2.00 16.82 19.76
N SER A 303 -1.86 17.30 18.52
CA SER A 303 -3.01 17.65 17.68
C SER A 303 -3.29 16.49 16.73
N ASN A 304 -4.52 15.99 16.73
CA ASN A 304 -5.00 15.14 15.65
C ASN A 304 -5.33 16.04 14.46
N SER A 305 -4.71 15.75 13.32
CA SER A 305 -4.95 16.48 12.08
C SER A 305 -5.11 15.52 10.92
N LEU A 306 -5.99 15.88 10.00
CA LEU A 306 -6.12 15.19 8.73
C LEU A 306 -4.89 15.52 7.86
N ARG A 307 -4.11 14.52 7.46
CA ARG A 307 -2.97 14.66 6.54
C ARG A 307 -3.26 13.96 5.22
N PHE A 308 -2.49 14.32 4.19
CA PHE A 308 -2.73 13.87 2.82
C PHE A 308 -1.68 12.85 2.43
N PHE A 309 -2.13 11.78 1.80
CA PHE A 309 -1.29 10.67 1.39
C PHE A 309 -1.38 10.46 -0.12
N TRP A 310 -0.24 10.16 -0.71
CA TRP A 310 -0.09 9.82 -2.12
C TRP A 310 0.55 8.45 -2.29
N ASP A 311 0.50 8.00 -3.55
CA ASP A 311 1.06 6.74 -4.00
C ASP A 311 2.48 6.53 -3.48
N GLY A 312 2.70 5.37 -2.85
CA GLY A 312 4.01 4.99 -2.30
C GLY A 312 5.11 4.95 -3.37
N GLY A 313 4.72 4.72 -4.62
CA GLY A 313 5.59 4.62 -5.79
C GLY A 313 6.37 5.86 -6.11
N LEU A 314 5.95 7.02 -5.60
CA LEU A 314 6.70 8.28 -5.73
C LEU A 314 8.06 8.24 -5.03
N LEU A 315 8.18 7.52 -3.91
CA LEU A 315 9.41 7.48 -3.10
C LEU A 315 9.91 6.05 -2.82
N ALA A 316 9.06 5.03 -2.97
CA ALA A 316 9.36 3.65 -2.58
C ALA A 316 8.61 2.63 -3.46
N ASN A 317 8.77 2.71 -4.79
CA ASN A 317 8.01 1.87 -5.74
C ASN A 317 8.18 0.36 -5.56
N THR A 318 9.41 -0.08 -5.27
CA THR A 318 9.70 -1.45 -4.84
C THR A 318 10.06 -1.37 -3.36
N PRO A 319 9.16 -1.68 -2.42
CA PRO A 319 9.34 -1.35 -1.00
C PRO A 319 10.33 -2.26 -0.24
N LEU A 320 11.39 -2.75 -0.90
CA LEU A 320 12.38 -3.67 -0.32
C LEU A 320 13.03 -3.09 0.94
N ARG A 321 13.48 -1.83 0.88
CA ARG A 321 14.10 -1.16 2.04
C ARG A 321 13.12 -1.10 3.22
N GLN A 322 11.86 -0.74 2.95
CA GLN A 322 10.81 -0.64 3.95
C GLN A 322 10.53 -2.00 4.59
N VAL A 323 10.47 -3.06 3.78
CA VAL A 323 10.33 -4.44 4.28
C VAL A 323 11.48 -4.83 5.18
N VAL A 324 12.73 -4.67 4.73
CA VAL A 324 13.92 -5.04 5.52
C VAL A 324 13.96 -4.29 6.85
N MET A 325 13.67 -2.99 6.83
CA MET A 325 13.62 -2.18 8.05
C MET A 325 12.49 -2.61 8.99
N ALA A 326 11.27 -2.82 8.47
CA ALA A 326 10.12 -3.22 9.28
C ALA A 326 10.28 -4.64 9.84
N HIS A 327 10.93 -5.54 9.10
CA HIS A 327 11.28 -6.89 9.54
C HIS A 327 12.29 -6.84 10.67
N ARG A 328 13.41 -6.16 10.47
CA ARG A 328 14.44 -5.97 11.49
C ARG A 328 13.87 -5.33 12.76
N GLU A 329 13.06 -4.27 12.61
CA GLU A 329 12.44 -3.58 13.75
C GLU A 329 11.53 -4.51 14.55
N TYR A 330 10.69 -5.31 13.88
CA TYR A 330 9.80 -6.26 14.54
C TYR A 330 10.57 -7.26 15.41
N TRP A 331 11.61 -7.89 14.86
CA TRP A 331 12.36 -8.90 15.60
C TRP A 331 13.18 -8.32 16.77
N HIS A 332 13.77 -7.15 16.61
CA HIS A 332 14.49 -6.52 17.72
C HIS A 332 13.59 -5.93 18.79
N ARG A 333 12.58 -5.14 18.38
CA ARG A 333 11.81 -4.33 19.33
C ARG A 333 10.63 -5.10 19.90
N VAL A 334 9.99 -5.94 19.09
CA VAL A 334 8.78 -6.70 19.51
C VAL A 334 9.19 -8.04 20.09
N ARG A 335 9.98 -8.83 19.35
CA ARG A 335 10.36 -10.19 19.75
C ARG A 335 11.63 -10.28 20.61
N LYS A 336 12.39 -9.18 20.73
CA LYS A 336 13.63 -9.08 21.52
C LYS A 336 14.71 -10.10 21.14
N LEU A 337 14.85 -10.37 19.84
CA LEU A 337 15.97 -11.18 19.33
C LEU A 337 17.21 -10.31 19.05
N GLU A 338 18.39 -10.89 19.29
CA GLU A 338 19.69 -10.31 18.91
C GLU A 338 19.91 -10.40 17.39
N ASP A 339 20.74 -9.51 16.80
CA ASP A 339 20.94 -9.39 15.34
C ASP A 339 21.31 -10.74 14.66
N ASN A 340 22.02 -11.63 15.35
CA ASN A 340 22.45 -12.92 14.81
C ASN A 340 21.34 -13.99 14.74
N ASN A 341 20.16 -13.70 15.29
CA ASN A 341 19.05 -14.65 15.40
C ASN A 341 17.77 -14.16 14.71
N ILE A 342 17.87 -13.12 13.86
CA ILE A 342 16.72 -12.66 13.06
C ILE A 342 16.53 -13.64 11.89
N PRO A 343 15.33 -14.24 11.74
CA PRO A 343 15.03 -15.18 10.66
C PRO A 343 14.78 -14.51 9.30
#